data_AF-A0AAX2EIC4-F1
#
_entry.id   AF-A0AAX2EIC4-F1
#
_cell.length_a   1.000
_cell.length_b   1.000
_cell.length_c   1.000
_cell.angle_alpha   90.00
_cell.angle_beta   90.00
_cell.angle_gamma   90.00
#
_symmetry.space_group_name_H-M   'P 1'
#
loop_
_entity.id
_entity.type
_entity.pdbx_description
1 polymer ?
#
loop_
_entity_poly.entity_id
_entity_poly.type
_entity_poly.pdbx_seq_one_letter_code
_entity_poly.pdbx_strand_id
1 'polypeptide(L)'
;MSVKGMIVGAAFSIMAAVLCAFVFGVVVSSSFLMAGSSIMYIGVFLQIIVPFLVVFSIAGAQFQRIDQVSEGVKWLISIMMAFIVITYAGTLGSLTTHVIVWGDKLENLAVGDIIVWGFIYGFLLLPLAAPVGRWLIFLLVNCCKYFEDSKEGDIQI
;
A
#
# COMPACT_ATOMS: atom_id res chain seq x y z
N MET A 1 10.31 -15.43 -11.82
CA MET A 1 10.18 -14.21 -11.01
C MET A 1 10.87 -13.10 -11.77
N SER A 2 10.16 -12.01 -12.10
CA SER A 2 10.69 -10.95 -12.96
C SER A 2 11.32 -9.84 -12.11
N VAL A 3 12.62 -9.63 -12.26
CA VAL A 3 13.35 -8.54 -11.58
C VAL A 3 12.83 -7.18 -12.06
N LYS A 4 12.50 -7.05 -13.35
CA LYS A 4 11.88 -5.84 -13.89
C LYS A 4 10.52 -5.56 -13.24
N GLY A 5 9.67 -6.59 -13.15
CA GLY A 5 8.38 -6.48 -12.48
C GLY A 5 8.49 -6.09 -11.00
N MET A 6 9.54 -6.57 -10.31
CA MET A 6 9.83 -6.17 -8.93
C MET A 6 10.18 -4.67 -8.82
N ILE A 7 11.00 -4.15 -9.72
CA ILE A 7 11.37 -2.72 -9.76
C ILE A 7 10.15 -1.85 -10.07
N VAL A 8 9.32 -2.26 -11.04
CA VAL A 8 8.05 -1.58 -11.36
C VAL A 8 7.12 -1.60 -10.14
N GLY A 9 7.01 -2.74 -9.45
CA GLY A 9 6.26 -2.88 -8.20
C GLY A 9 6.74 -1.95 -7.09
N ALA A 10 8.05 -1.80 -6.92
CA ALA A 10 8.62 -0.87 -5.94
C ALA A 10 8.31 0.59 -6.30
N ALA A 11 8.47 0.98 -7.57
CA ALA A 11 8.12 2.33 -8.04
C ALA A 11 6.62 2.62 -7.88
N PHE A 12 5.77 1.64 -8.22
CA PHE A 12 4.32 1.71 -8.04
C PHE A 12 3.94 1.87 -6.55
N SER A 13 4.66 1.20 -5.65
CA SER A 13 4.46 1.32 -4.20
C SER A 13 4.68 2.75 -3.71
N ILE A 14 5.78 3.38 -4.15
CA ILE A 14 6.12 4.75 -3.76
C ILE A 14 5.04 5.70 -4.28
N MET A 15 4.65 5.56 -5.55
CA MET A 15 3.59 6.37 -6.16
C MET A 15 2.26 6.21 -5.40
N ALA A 16 1.86 4.97 -5.10
CA ALA A 16 0.63 4.67 -4.37
C ALA A 16 0.68 5.25 -2.95
N ALA A 17 1.81 5.14 -2.25
CA ALA A 17 1.98 5.70 -0.90
C ALA A 17 1.88 7.23 -0.90
N VAL A 18 2.53 7.90 -1.86
CA VAL A 18 2.42 9.35 -2.02
C VAL A 18 0.98 9.76 -2.30
N LEU A 19 0.30 9.04 -3.19
CA LEU A 19 -1.10 9.33 -3.53
C LEU A 19 -2.04 9.11 -2.34
N CYS A 20 -1.84 8.05 -1.56
CA CYS A 20 -2.60 7.82 -0.33
C CYS A 20 -2.37 8.92 0.70
N ALA A 21 -1.12 9.35 0.93
CA ALA A 21 -0.80 10.45 1.84
C ALA A 21 -1.43 11.78 1.37
N PHE A 22 -1.42 12.03 0.05
CA PHE A 22 -2.05 13.20 -0.55
C PHE A 22 -3.58 13.18 -0.37
N VAL A 23 -4.24 12.07 -0.74
CA VAL A 23 -5.70 11.92 -0.58
C VAL A 23 -6.10 12.06 0.88
N PHE A 24 -5.36 11.43 1.80
CA PHE A 24 -5.60 11.58 3.23
C PHE A 24 -5.52 13.04 3.66
N GLY A 25 -4.49 13.77 3.23
CA GLY A 25 -4.34 15.17 3.55
C GLY A 25 -5.46 16.06 3.00
N VAL A 26 -5.90 15.82 1.77
CA VAL A 26 -7.05 16.53 1.17
C VAL A 26 -8.34 16.23 1.95
N VAL A 27 -8.58 14.97 2.32
CA VAL A 27 -9.78 14.58 3.07
C VAL A 27 -9.77 15.16 4.49
N VAL A 28 -8.64 15.10 5.20
CA VAL A 28 -8.51 15.66 6.55
C VAL A 28 -8.65 17.18 6.55
N SER A 29 -7.96 17.87 5.63
CA SER A 29 -8.03 19.33 5.53
C SER A 29 -9.41 19.84 5.13
N SER A 30 -10.16 19.09 4.31
CA SER A 30 -11.53 19.45 3.90
C SER A 30 -12.60 19.08 4.92
N SER A 31 -12.41 18.03 5.73
CA SER A 31 -13.46 17.49 6.60
C SER A 31 -13.40 17.99 8.05
N PHE A 32 -12.21 18.37 8.56
CA PHE A 32 -12.01 18.60 9.99
C PHE A 32 -11.72 20.05 10.41
N LEU A 33 -11.77 21.05 9.50
CA LEU A 33 -11.38 22.46 9.79
C LEU A 33 -9.98 22.61 10.45
N MET A 34 -9.20 21.54 10.47
CA MET A 34 -7.81 21.53 10.89
C MET A 34 -6.98 21.49 9.62
N ALA A 35 -6.17 22.53 9.40
CA ALA A 35 -5.08 22.43 8.44
C ALA A 35 -4.20 21.27 8.89
N GLY A 36 -4.32 20.12 8.21
CA GLY A 36 -3.44 18.99 8.45
C GLY A 36 -2.00 19.50 8.39
N SER A 37 -1.27 19.39 9.49
CA SER A 37 0.10 19.86 9.56
C SER A 37 0.97 19.01 8.62
N SER A 38 1.99 19.59 8.00
CA SER A 38 2.90 18.88 7.08
C SER A 38 3.46 17.58 7.68
N ILE A 39 3.56 17.52 9.01
CA ILE A 39 4.04 16.37 9.77
C ILE A 39 3.07 15.18 9.75
N MET A 40 1.76 15.42 9.62
CA MET A 40 0.74 14.37 9.51
C MET A 40 0.84 13.61 8.18
N TYR A 41 1.18 14.29 7.09
CA TYR A 41 1.40 13.68 5.77
C TYR A 41 2.58 12.72 5.78
N ILE A 42 3.68 13.12 6.45
CA ILE A 42 4.87 12.29 6.63
C ILE A 42 4.50 11.05 7.44
N GLY A 43 3.70 11.21 8.50
CA GLY A 43 3.19 10.10 9.28
C GLY A 43 2.44 9.08 8.44
N VAL A 44 1.40 9.50 7.71
CA VAL A 44 0.62 8.57 6.86
C VAL A 44 1.50 7.87 5.81
N PHE A 45 2.43 8.60 5.19
CA PHE A 45 3.37 7.99 4.24
C PHE A 45 4.20 6.88 4.91
N LEU A 46 4.76 7.12 6.09
CA LEU A 46 5.54 6.13 6.83
C LEU A 46 4.71 4.91 7.28
N GLN A 47 3.42 5.09 7.59
CA GLN A 47 2.51 4.00 7.96
C GLN A 47 2.32 2.98 6.83
N ILE A 48 2.28 3.45 5.57
CA ILE A 48 1.84 2.64 4.43
C ILE A 48 2.96 2.27 3.45
N ILE A 49 4.07 3.01 3.43
CA ILE A 49 5.14 2.78 2.44
C ILE A 49 5.76 1.39 2.57
N VAL A 50 6.01 0.94 3.80
CA VAL A 50 6.61 -0.37 4.07
C VAL A 50 5.72 -1.52 3.58
N PRO A 51 4.44 -1.61 3.99
CA PRO A 51 3.59 -2.70 3.52
C PRO A 51 3.32 -2.61 2.01
N PHE A 52 3.21 -1.40 1.43
CA PHE A 52 3.10 -1.25 -0.02
C PHE A 52 4.32 -1.79 -0.76
N LEU A 53 5.53 -1.42 -0.32
CA LEU A 53 6.77 -1.91 -0.92
C LEU A 53 6.82 -3.43 -0.92
N VAL A 54 6.49 -4.08 0.20
CA VAL A 54 6.48 -5.54 0.28
C VAL A 54 5.44 -6.13 -0.68
N VAL A 55 4.20 -5.65 -0.57
CA VAL A 55 3.04 -6.22 -1.25
C VAL A 55 3.11 -6.05 -2.77
N PHE A 56 3.37 -4.83 -3.26
CA PHE A 56 3.43 -4.58 -4.70
C PHE A 56 4.74 -4.98 -5.34
N SER A 57 5.87 -5.01 -4.63
CA SER A 57 7.10 -5.58 -5.20
C SER A 57 6.98 -7.09 -5.40
N ILE A 58 6.37 -7.81 -4.44
CA ILE A 58 6.10 -9.25 -4.60
C ILE A 58 5.09 -9.50 -5.72
N ALA A 59 3.98 -8.75 -5.74
CA ALA A 59 2.98 -8.88 -6.80
C ALA A 59 3.58 -8.55 -8.18
N GLY A 60 4.38 -7.49 -8.27
CA GLY A 60 5.11 -7.10 -9.46
C GLY A 60 6.10 -8.15 -9.91
N ALA A 61 6.83 -8.79 -8.99
CA ALA A 61 7.78 -9.86 -9.31
C ALA A 61 7.09 -11.14 -9.82
N GLN A 62 5.82 -11.35 -9.46
CA GLN A 62 5.00 -12.50 -9.82
C GLN A 62 3.90 -12.18 -10.84
N PHE A 63 3.94 -11.01 -11.49
CA PHE A 63 2.83 -10.49 -12.29
C PHE A 63 2.37 -11.44 -13.42
N GLN A 64 3.31 -12.13 -14.09
CA GLN A 64 3.00 -13.12 -15.12
C GLN A 64 2.15 -14.29 -14.57
N ARG A 65 2.42 -14.74 -13.34
CA ARG A 65 1.62 -15.79 -12.68
C ARG A 65 0.26 -15.24 -12.26
N ILE A 66 0.22 -14.02 -11.73
CA ILE A 66 -1.03 -13.35 -11.32
C ILE A 66 -1.97 -13.15 -12.52
N ASP A 67 -1.42 -12.88 -13.71
CA ASP A 67 -2.21 -12.71 -14.92
C ASP A 67 -2.92 -13.99 -15.37
N GLN A 68 -2.25 -15.14 -15.19
CA GLN A 68 -2.70 -16.46 -15.65
C GLN A 68 -3.66 -17.18 -14.69
N VAL A 69 -3.79 -16.74 -13.43
CA VAL A 69 -4.71 -17.36 -12.47
C VAL A 69 -6.15 -16.93 -12.68
N SER A 70 -7.09 -17.72 -12.14
CA SER A 70 -8.52 -17.42 -12.21
C SER A 70 -8.89 -16.15 -11.44
N GLU A 71 -10.01 -15.54 -11.81
CA GLU A 71 -10.50 -14.31 -11.16
C GLU A 71 -10.74 -14.47 -9.65
N GLY A 72 -11.22 -15.64 -9.21
CA GLY A 72 -11.37 -15.94 -7.78
C GLY A 72 -10.05 -15.89 -7.01
N VAL A 73 -8.96 -16.35 -7.61
CA VAL A 73 -7.62 -16.29 -7.01
C VAL A 73 -7.10 -14.85 -6.99
N LYS A 74 -7.34 -14.05 -8.05
CA LYS A 74 -6.99 -12.62 -8.05
C LYS A 74 -7.72 -11.84 -6.95
N TRP A 75 -8.98 -12.18 -6.70
CA TRP A 75 -9.75 -11.63 -5.57
C TRP A 75 -9.15 -12.03 -4.23
N LEU A 76 -8.80 -13.30 -4.04
CA LEU A 76 -8.15 -13.75 -2.81
C LEU A 76 -6.82 -13.02 -2.57
N ILE A 77 -5.98 -12.90 -3.60
CA ILE A 77 -4.71 -12.16 -3.54
C ILE A 77 -4.98 -10.71 -3.12
N SER A 78 -5.98 -10.05 -3.74
CA SER A 78 -6.37 -8.69 -3.36
C SER A 78 -6.79 -8.57 -1.90
N ILE A 79 -7.64 -9.48 -1.43
CA ILE A 79 -8.13 -9.50 -0.05
C ILE A 79 -6.96 -9.64 0.92
N MET A 80 -6.03 -10.56 0.65
CA MET A 80 -4.84 -10.76 1.48
C MET A 80 -3.92 -9.53 1.47
N MET A 81 -3.66 -8.96 0.29
CA MET A 81 -2.83 -7.76 0.14
C MET A 81 -3.44 -6.57 0.90
N ALA A 82 -4.75 -6.34 0.73
CA ALA A 82 -5.48 -5.28 1.42
C ALA A 82 -5.46 -5.49 2.95
N PHE A 83 -5.70 -6.72 3.42
CA PHE A 83 -5.66 -7.03 4.85
C PHE A 83 -4.28 -6.76 5.46
N ILE A 84 -3.21 -7.20 4.79
CA ILE A 84 -1.82 -6.99 5.24
C ILE A 84 -1.53 -5.50 5.34
N VAL A 85 -1.88 -4.72 4.32
CA VAL A 85 -1.66 -3.27 4.30
C VAL A 85 -2.41 -2.59 5.44
N ILE A 86 -3.72 -2.80 5.56
CA ILE A 86 -4.54 -2.09 6.54
C ILE A 86 -4.12 -2.47 7.96
N THR A 87 -3.92 -3.76 8.21
CA THR A 87 -3.53 -4.24 9.55
C THR A 87 -2.15 -3.73 9.91
N TYR A 88 -1.18 -3.78 8.99
CA TYR A 88 0.14 -3.22 9.24
C TYR A 88 0.08 -1.71 9.52
N ALA A 89 -0.60 -0.95 8.66
CA ALA A 89 -0.72 0.50 8.80
C ALA A 89 -1.41 0.89 10.11
N GLY A 90 -2.48 0.19 10.47
CA GLY A 90 -3.23 0.40 11.72
C GLY A 90 -2.52 -0.06 12.98
N THR A 91 -1.51 -0.92 12.88
CA THR A 91 -0.75 -1.43 14.03
C THR A 91 0.68 -0.89 14.05
N LEU A 92 1.63 -1.63 13.48
CA LEU A 92 3.06 -1.30 13.47
C LEU A 92 3.33 0.05 12.79
N GLY A 93 2.67 0.34 11.68
CA GLY A 93 2.79 1.63 10.99
C GLY A 93 2.37 2.79 11.90
N SER A 94 1.23 2.65 12.57
CA SER A 94 0.74 3.65 13.52
C SER A 94 1.74 3.87 14.66
N LEU A 95 2.21 2.80 15.29
CA LEU A 95 3.19 2.87 16.39
C LEU A 95 4.50 3.52 15.96
N THR A 96 5.07 3.11 14.82
CA THR A 96 6.32 3.69 14.31
C THR A 96 6.14 5.16 13.97
N THR A 97 4.99 5.54 13.46
CA THR A 97 4.65 6.94 13.18
C THR A 97 4.59 7.77 14.44
N HIS A 98 3.88 7.31 15.48
CA HIS A 98 3.86 8.01 16.77
C HIS A 98 5.27 8.25 17.34
N VAL A 99 6.14 7.23 17.29
CA VAL A 99 7.50 7.33 17.81
C VAL A 99 8.37 8.27 16.97
N ILE A 100 8.34 8.12 15.63
CA ILE A 100 9.23 8.85 14.72
C ILE A 100 8.77 10.30 14.53
N VAL A 101 7.47 10.51 14.42
CA VAL A 101 6.87 11.77 13.98
C VAL A 101 6.46 12.64 15.16
N TRP A 102 5.94 12.04 16.23
CA TRP A 102 5.46 12.78 17.41
C TRP A 102 6.43 12.71 18.59
N GLY A 103 7.45 11.84 18.52
CA GLY A 103 8.43 11.67 19.59
C GLY A 103 7.86 11.01 20.84
N ASP A 104 6.66 10.42 20.73
CA ASP A 104 6.02 9.73 21.83
C ASP A 104 6.82 8.49 22.20
N LYS A 105 7.12 8.34 23.49
CA LYS A 105 7.66 7.08 23.99
C LYS A 105 6.55 6.04 24.01
N LEU A 106 6.89 4.81 23.61
CA LEU A 106 5.96 3.67 23.61
C LEU A 106 5.29 3.42 24.98
N GLU A 107 5.96 3.77 26.08
CA GLU A 107 5.43 3.68 27.45
C GLU A 107 4.23 4.60 27.72
N ASN A 108 4.10 5.70 26.96
CA ASN A 108 3.00 6.66 27.08
C ASN A 108 1.86 6.36 26.09
N LEU A 109 2.04 5.38 25.20
CA LEU A 109 1.04 5.00 24.21
C LEU A 109 0.22 3.82 24.73
N ALA A 110 -1.08 3.83 24.45
CA ALA A 110 -1.95 2.68 24.64
C ALA A 110 -1.67 1.63 23.56
N VAL A 111 -0.46 1.04 23.57
CA VAL A 111 0.03 0.12 22.53
C VAL A 111 -0.92 -1.05 22.32
N GLY A 112 -1.46 -1.60 23.42
CA GLY A 112 -2.46 -2.68 23.37
C GLY A 112 -3.71 -2.26 22.58
N ASP A 113 -4.25 -1.07 22.86
CA ASP A 113 -5.42 -0.56 22.16
C ASP A 113 -5.12 -0.29 20.69
N ILE A 114 -3.97 0.31 20.36
CA ILE A 114 -3.56 0.56 18.96
C ILE A 114 -3.51 -0.75 18.17
N ILE A 115 -2.94 -1.81 18.76
CA ILE A 115 -2.86 -3.12 18.10
C ILE A 115 -4.26 -3.71 17.91
N VAL A 116 -5.09 -3.73 18.95
CA VAL A 116 -6.45 -4.29 18.90
C VAL A 116 -7.30 -3.55 17.86
N TRP A 117 -7.29 -2.22 17.90
CA TRP A 117 -8.03 -1.40 16.93
C TRP A 117 -7.49 -1.55 15.52
N GLY A 118 -6.17 -1.67 15.33
CA GLY A 118 -5.59 -1.94 14.01
C GLY A 118 -6.09 -3.23 13.37
N PHE A 119 -6.24 -4.31 14.14
CA PHE A 119 -6.85 -5.56 13.67
C PHE A 119 -8.35 -5.40 13.37
N ILE A 120 -9.10 -4.74 14.26
CA ILE A 120 -10.53 -4.49 14.08
C ILE A 120 -10.78 -3.68 12.80
N TYR A 121 -10.03 -2.60 12.59
CA TYR A 121 -10.10 -1.81 11.36
C TYR A 121 -9.66 -2.59 10.12
N GLY A 122 -8.71 -3.51 10.25
CA GLY A 122 -8.30 -4.45 9.20
C GLY A 122 -9.48 -5.23 8.62
N PHE A 123 -10.37 -5.75 9.47
CA PHE A 123 -11.57 -6.46 9.04
C PHE A 123 -12.69 -5.52 8.57
N LEU A 124 -12.92 -4.42 9.29
CA LEU A 124 -13.99 -3.46 8.96
C LEU A 124 -13.77 -2.78 7.60
N LEU A 125 -12.53 -2.45 7.26
CA LEU A 125 -12.19 -1.76 6.02
C LEU A 125 -11.99 -2.72 4.83
N LEU A 126 -11.93 -4.03 5.08
CA LEU A 126 -11.69 -5.04 4.05
C LEU A 126 -12.70 -5.01 2.89
N PRO A 127 -14.02 -4.86 3.13
CA PRO A 127 -15.00 -4.81 2.04
C PRO A 127 -14.77 -3.64 1.08
N LEU A 128 -14.20 -2.53 1.57
CA LEU A 128 -13.87 -1.36 0.77
C LEU A 128 -12.47 -1.49 0.14
N ALA A 129 -11.51 -2.00 0.89
CA ALA A 129 -10.12 -2.07 0.46
C ALA A 129 -9.84 -3.21 -0.54
N ALA A 130 -10.57 -4.33 -0.47
CA ALA A 130 -10.39 -5.44 -1.39
C ALA A 130 -10.72 -5.08 -2.86
N PRO A 131 -11.81 -4.34 -3.17
CA PRO A 131 -12.04 -3.80 -4.52
C PRO A 131 -10.91 -2.87 -5.00
N VAL A 132 -10.42 -1.97 -4.13
CA VAL A 132 -9.32 -1.06 -4.45
C VAL A 132 -8.03 -1.85 -4.73
N GLY A 133 -7.71 -2.83 -3.89
CA GLY A 133 -6.57 -3.73 -4.10
C GLY A 133 -6.67 -4.48 -5.43
N ARG A 134 -7.88 -4.90 -5.85
CA ARG A 134 -8.08 -5.64 -7.10
C ARG A 134 -7.82 -4.75 -8.30
N TRP A 135 -8.22 -3.50 -8.21
CA TRP A 135 -7.93 -2.48 -9.21
C TRP A 135 -6.44 -2.14 -9.27
N LEU A 136 -5.78 -1.97 -8.11
CA LEU A 136 -4.33 -1.72 -8.05
C LEU A 136 -3.50 -2.88 -8.62
N ILE A 137 -3.89 -4.14 -8.35
CA ILE A 137 -3.25 -5.32 -8.96
C ILE A 137 -3.41 -5.29 -10.48
N PHE A 138 -4.60 -4.96 -10.99
CA PHE A 138 -4.84 -4.86 -12.43
C PHE A 138 -3.93 -3.81 -13.07
N LEU A 139 -3.86 -2.61 -12.48
CA LEU A 139 -2.97 -1.55 -12.96
C LEU A 139 -1.50 -1.98 -12.92
N LEU A 140 -1.06 -2.58 -11.82
CA LEU A 140 0.31 -3.07 -11.67
C LEU A 140 0.68 -4.07 -12.77
N VAL A 141 -0.18 -5.07 -13.01
CA VAL A 141 0.05 -6.09 -14.04
C VAL A 141 0.18 -5.45 -15.43
N ASN A 142 -0.68 -4.48 -15.76
CA ASN A 142 -0.61 -3.77 -17.03
C ASN A 142 0.66 -2.93 -17.15
N CYS A 143 1.06 -2.23 -16.09
CA CYS A 143 2.34 -1.51 -16.07
C CYS A 143 3.52 -2.46 -16.28
N CYS A 144 3.55 -3.59 -15.57
CA CYS A 144 4.62 -4.58 -15.72
C CYS A 144 4.71 -5.13 -17.15
N LYS A 145 3.58 -5.43 -17.79
CA LYS A 145 3.53 -5.86 -19.19
C LYS A 145 4.08 -4.79 -20.14
N TYR A 146 3.62 -3.55 -19.99
CA TYR A 146 4.10 -2.43 -20.81
C TYR A 146 5.63 -2.27 -20.75
N PHE A 147 6.23 -2.37 -19.56
CA PHE A 147 7.68 -2.28 -19.40
C PHE A 147 8.45 -3.54 -19.83
N GLU A 148 7.78 -4.69 -19.93
CA GLU A 148 8.37 -5.90 -20.47
C GLU A 148 8.39 -5.86 -22.02
N ASP A 149 7.26 -5.50 -22.63
CA ASP A 149 7.06 -5.43 -24.09
C ASP A 149 7.85 -4.29 -24.75
N SER A 150 8.03 -3.16 -24.06
CA SER A 150 8.73 -1.97 -24.58
C SER A 150 10.20 -2.22 -24.97
N LYS A 151 10.80 -3.37 -24.67
CA LYS A 151 12.18 -3.71 -25.10
C LYS A 151 12.26 -4.62 -26.32
N GLU A 152 11.19 -5.31 -26.72
CA GLU A 152 11.24 -6.20 -27.87
C GLU A 152 11.09 -5.46 -29.21
N GLY A 153 10.61 -4.21 -29.20
CA GLY A 153 10.46 -3.37 -30.40
C GLY A 153 11.68 -2.50 -30.77
N ASP A 154 12.66 -2.33 -29.88
CA ASP A 154 13.74 -1.34 -30.03
C ASP A 154 15.13 -1.96 -30.36
N ILE A 155 15.19 -3.26 -30.67
CA ILE A 155 16.41 -3.93 -31.13
C ILE A 155 16.16 -4.58 -32.50
N GLN A 156 15.90 -3.74 -33.50
CA GLN A 156 16.18 -4.05 -34.90
C GLN A 156 17.13 -2.96 -35.41
N ILE A 157 18.41 -3.10 -35.11
CA ILE A 157 19.51 -2.38 -35.79
C ILE A 157 20.26 -3.39 -36.64
#